data_AF-A0A2V8L026-F1
#
_entry.id   AF-A0A2V8L026-F1
#
_cell.length_a   1.000
_cell.length_b   1.000
_cell.length_c   1.000
_cell.angle_alpha   90.00
_cell.angle_beta   90.00
_cell.angle_gamma   90.00
#
_symmetry.space_group_name_H-M   'P 1'
#
loop_
_entity.id
_entity.type
_entity.pdbx_description
1 polymer ?
#
loop_
_entity_poly.entity_id
_entity_poly.type
_entity_poly.pdbx_seq_one_letter_code
_entity_poly.pdbx_strand_id
1 'polypeptide(L)'
;MIEPTMSQLELFSDMTAGEAARDNDVRGNERGVAMVIMLLILSLTTALGVGMYVSANSDLMINGFYRNFHGSFYGADSGLNVARAQLLNQVVSAVPMTFAVPPIASPATVATNAASYLTTNYGNFVALNAGQAANSWREQFKISSVTFALAPGSPTVTTRDGSGNPTGYNYIYNYSLTSMGAAQGTEQASVSESGSLILNITAQATANRQSFASFGTFVDNYPPCLGWLVPGTMTGPMFTNGAWQFTTGSYIFTDAVGQANANADF
;
A
#
# COMPACT_ATOMS: atom_id res chain seq x y z
N MET A 1 -32.48 -73.67 82.49
CA MET A 1 -33.12 -72.34 82.29
C MET A 1 -32.29 -71.38 83.13
N ILE A 2 -31.29 -70.74 82.50
CA ILE A 2 -30.29 -69.89 83.14
C ILE A 2 -30.45 -68.53 82.45
N GLU A 3 -30.90 -67.51 83.18
CA GLU A 3 -30.69 -66.13 82.76
C GLU A 3 -29.25 -65.72 83.11
N PRO A 4 -28.55 -65.14 82.14
CA PRO A 4 -27.89 -63.85 82.34
C PRO A 4 -28.03 -62.97 81.08
N THR A 5 -27.92 -61.64 81.06
CA THR A 5 -27.87 -60.55 82.05
C THR A 5 -28.10 -59.28 81.22
N MET A 6 -28.89 -58.35 81.74
CA MET A 6 -29.18 -57.03 81.18
C MET A 6 -27.96 -56.07 81.31
N SER A 7 -26.82 -56.41 80.70
CA SER A 7 -25.61 -55.56 80.76
C SER A 7 -24.85 -55.41 79.43
N GLN A 8 -25.15 -56.23 78.42
CA GLN A 8 -24.48 -56.18 77.11
C GLN A 8 -25.17 -55.23 76.11
N LEU A 9 -26.44 -54.90 76.31
CA LEU A 9 -27.22 -54.04 75.39
C LEU A 9 -27.04 -52.54 75.65
N GLU A 10 -26.80 -52.12 76.90
CA GLU A 10 -26.56 -50.70 77.22
C GLU A 10 -25.13 -50.25 76.92
N LEU A 11 -24.14 -51.15 76.98
CA LEU A 11 -22.74 -50.83 76.68
C LEU A 11 -22.48 -50.54 75.19
N PHE A 12 -23.21 -51.21 74.28
CA PHE A 12 -23.12 -50.95 72.84
C PHE A 12 -23.89 -49.70 72.38
N SER A 13 -24.93 -49.30 73.14
CA SER A 13 -25.67 -48.05 72.89
C SER A 13 -24.85 -46.82 73.30
N ASP A 14 -24.09 -46.91 74.39
CA ASP A 14 -23.36 -45.76 74.92
C ASP A 14 -21.98 -45.56 74.22
N MET A 15 -21.35 -46.63 73.73
CA MET A 15 -20.15 -46.51 72.88
C MET A 15 -20.46 -45.86 71.52
N THR A 16 -21.62 -46.15 70.91
CA THR A 16 -21.99 -45.56 69.62
C THR A 16 -22.45 -44.10 69.74
N ALA A 17 -23.06 -43.73 70.86
CA ALA A 17 -23.45 -42.34 71.15
C ALA A 17 -22.25 -41.44 71.50
N GLY A 18 -21.27 -41.95 72.26
CA GLY A 18 -20.07 -41.20 72.64
C GLY A 18 -19.10 -40.92 71.48
N GLU A 19 -19.02 -41.82 70.50
CA GLU A 19 -18.17 -41.65 69.31
C GLU A 19 -18.81 -40.69 68.28
N ALA A 20 -20.15 -40.70 68.14
CA ALA A 20 -20.88 -39.77 67.28
C ALA A 20 -20.93 -38.33 67.82
N ALA A 21 -20.93 -38.13 69.15
CA ALA A 21 -20.90 -36.81 69.76
C ALA A 21 -19.50 -36.16 69.74
N ARG A 22 -18.43 -36.94 69.88
CA ARG A 22 -17.04 -36.47 69.75
C ARG A 22 -16.67 -36.05 68.33
N ASP A 23 -17.30 -36.64 67.31
CA ASP A 23 -17.11 -36.25 65.90
C ASP A 23 -17.74 -34.87 65.60
N ASN A 24 -18.86 -34.53 66.24
CA ASN A 24 -19.57 -33.26 65.96
C ASN A 24 -18.88 -32.01 66.52
N ASP A 25 -18.19 -32.10 67.67
CA ASP A 25 -17.53 -30.94 68.30
C ASP A 25 -16.22 -30.56 67.58
N VAL A 26 -15.51 -31.55 67.02
CA VAL A 26 -14.30 -31.33 66.19
C VAL A 26 -14.69 -30.70 64.84
N ARG A 27 -15.78 -31.16 64.23
CA ARG A 27 -16.32 -30.61 62.96
C ARG A 27 -16.76 -29.14 63.06
N GLY A 28 -17.16 -28.65 64.23
CA GLY A 28 -17.56 -27.26 64.44
C GLY A 28 -16.38 -26.28 64.35
N ASN A 29 -15.23 -26.66 64.88
CA ASN A 29 -14.01 -25.83 64.91
C ASN A 29 -13.25 -25.87 63.56
N GLU A 30 -13.33 -26.98 62.83
CA GLU A 30 -12.74 -27.12 61.49
C GLU A 30 -13.43 -26.26 60.43
N ARG A 31 -14.74 -25.99 60.58
CA ARG A 31 -15.51 -25.17 59.63
C ARG A 31 -15.02 -23.72 59.58
N GLY A 32 -14.58 -23.15 60.71
CA GLY A 32 -14.03 -21.80 60.77
C GLY A 32 -12.66 -21.71 60.08
N VAL A 33 -11.78 -22.66 60.37
CA VAL A 33 -10.44 -22.74 59.76
C VAL A 33 -10.53 -23.04 58.27
N ALA A 34 -11.45 -23.91 57.85
CA ALA A 34 -11.69 -24.20 56.43
C ALA A 34 -12.19 -22.96 55.67
N MET A 35 -13.05 -22.13 56.28
CA MET A 35 -13.49 -20.86 55.71
C MET A 35 -12.33 -19.87 55.56
N VAL A 36 -11.46 -19.75 56.57
CA VAL A 36 -10.28 -18.88 56.49
C VAL A 36 -9.30 -19.37 55.43
N ILE A 37 -9.04 -20.68 55.33
CA ILE A 37 -8.18 -21.27 54.30
C ILE A 37 -8.80 -21.08 52.91
N MET A 38 -10.11 -21.29 52.75
CA MET A 38 -10.80 -21.04 51.48
C MET A 38 -10.75 -19.57 51.07
N LEU A 39 -10.95 -18.63 52.00
CA LEU A 39 -10.81 -17.20 51.74
C LEU A 39 -9.37 -16.84 51.38
N LEU A 40 -8.39 -17.46 52.03
CA LEU A 40 -6.97 -17.27 51.73
C LEU A 40 -6.66 -17.78 50.31
N ILE A 41 -7.11 -18.98 49.95
CA ILE A 41 -6.94 -19.56 48.60
C ILE A 41 -7.68 -18.72 47.55
N LEU A 42 -8.88 -18.23 47.83
CA LEU A 42 -9.65 -17.35 46.96
C LEU A 42 -8.93 -16.00 46.75
N SER A 43 -8.35 -15.43 47.81
CA SER A 43 -7.57 -14.19 47.72
C SER A 43 -6.29 -14.37 46.89
N LEU A 44 -5.59 -15.50 47.05
CA LEU A 44 -4.40 -15.86 46.28
C LEU A 44 -4.72 -16.07 44.80
N THR A 45 -5.80 -16.80 44.49
CA THR A 45 -6.24 -17.00 43.11
C THR A 45 -6.71 -15.71 42.45
N THR A 46 -7.38 -14.83 43.20
CA THR A 46 -7.76 -13.49 42.72
C THR A 46 -6.53 -12.62 42.44
N ALA A 47 -5.54 -12.61 43.34
CA ALA A 47 -4.30 -11.85 43.15
C ALA A 47 -3.51 -12.32 41.91
N LEU A 48 -3.42 -13.64 41.70
CA LEU A 48 -2.81 -14.23 40.51
C LEU A 48 -3.60 -13.90 39.23
N GLY A 49 -4.93 -13.94 39.30
CA GLY A 49 -5.81 -13.58 38.16
C GLY A 49 -5.67 -12.11 37.75
N VAL A 50 -5.60 -11.19 38.71
CA VAL A 50 -5.35 -9.76 38.45
C VAL A 50 -3.95 -9.55 37.87
N GLY A 51 -2.94 -10.26 38.41
CA GLY A 51 -1.57 -10.21 37.87
C GLY A 51 -1.51 -10.64 36.40
N MET A 52 -2.18 -11.74 36.04
CA MET A 52 -2.27 -12.20 34.65
C MET A 52 -3.06 -11.22 33.76
N TYR A 53 -4.14 -10.62 34.25
CA TYR A 53 -4.91 -9.62 33.50
C TYR A 53 -4.07 -8.37 33.18
N VAL A 54 -3.33 -7.85 34.15
CA VAL A 54 -2.43 -6.70 33.94
C VAL A 54 -1.29 -7.05 32.98
N SER A 55 -0.73 -8.26 33.09
CA SER A 55 0.29 -8.75 32.15
C SER A 55 -0.26 -8.86 30.73
N ALA A 56 -1.44 -9.48 30.55
CA ALA A 56 -2.07 -9.64 29.24
C ALA A 56 -2.43 -8.31 28.59
N ASN A 57 -2.93 -7.33 29.36
CA ASN A 57 -3.17 -5.98 28.85
C ASN A 57 -1.88 -5.25 28.47
N SER A 58 -0.80 -5.46 29.22
CA SER A 58 0.51 -4.88 28.91
C SER A 58 1.06 -5.46 27.60
N ASP A 59 0.97 -6.78 27.42
CA ASP A 59 1.37 -7.44 26.17
C ASP A 59 0.52 -6.99 24.98
N LEU A 60 -0.79 -6.82 25.16
CA LEU A 60 -1.68 -6.29 24.12
C LEU A 60 -1.35 -4.83 23.76
N MET A 61 -1.04 -3.99 24.75
CA MET A 61 -0.66 -2.60 24.55
C MET A 61 0.68 -2.49 23.81
N ILE A 62 1.68 -3.29 24.20
CA ILE A 62 2.99 -3.36 23.54
C ILE A 62 2.84 -3.85 22.10
N ASN A 63 2.06 -4.91 21.87
CA ASN A 63 1.79 -5.41 20.52
C ASN A 63 1.05 -4.38 19.65
N GLY A 64 0.15 -3.61 20.25
CA GLY A 64 -0.51 -2.48 19.62
C GLY A 64 0.49 -1.42 19.14
N PHE A 65 1.35 -0.95 20.03
CA PHE A 65 2.37 0.06 19.71
C PHE A 65 3.36 -0.44 18.66
N TYR A 66 3.81 -1.69 18.75
CA TYR A 66 4.74 -2.25 17.77
C TYR A 66 4.12 -2.28 16.38
N ARG A 67 2.88 -2.78 16.26
CA ARG A 67 2.15 -2.82 14.99
C ARG A 67 1.86 -1.42 14.44
N ASN A 68 1.49 -0.46 15.31
CA ASN A 68 1.27 0.92 14.90
C ASN A 68 2.55 1.58 14.41
N PHE A 69 3.67 1.36 15.08
CA PHE A 69 4.96 1.88 14.66
C PHE A 69 5.36 1.34 13.28
N HIS A 70 5.23 0.03 13.06
CA HIS A 70 5.46 -0.57 11.74
C HIS A 70 4.56 0.03 10.67
N GLY A 71 3.27 0.19 10.95
CA GLY A 71 2.35 0.81 10.00
C GLY A 71 2.70 2.28 9.70
N SER A 72 3.18 3.02 10.71
CA SER A 72 3.64 4.39 10.50
C SER A 72 4.90 4.45 9.64
N PHE A 73 5.79 3.45 9.74
CA PHE A 73 6.97 3.35 8.90
C PHE A 73 6.63 3.02 7.44
N TYR A 74 5.75 2.04 7.22
CA TYR A 74 5.28 1.69 5.87
C TYR A 74 4.52 2.83 5.21
N GLY A 75 3.73 3.58 5.98
CA GLY A 75 3.09 4.80 5.51
C GLY A 75 4.12 5.85 5.08
N ALA A 76 5.16 6.08 5.88
CA ALA A 76 6.21 7.04 5.57
C ALA A 76 6.96 6.67 4.27
N ASP A 77 7.37 5.40 4.12
CA ASP A 77 8.07 4.91 2.93
C ASP A 77 7.21 5.01 1.66
N SER A 78 5.94 4.62 1.76
CA SER A 78 4.99 4.76 0.66
C SER A 78 4.80 6.23 0.25
N GLY A 79 4.80 7.15 1.22
CA GLY A 79 4.76 8.59 0.96
C GLY A 79 5.97 9.09 0.15
N LEU A 80 7.18 8.58 0.41
CA LEU A 80 8.37 8.92 -0.40
C LEU A 80 8.23 8.45 -1.84
N ASN A 81 7.73 7.22 -2.05
CA ASN A 81 7.48 6.69 -3.40
C ASN A 81 6.46 7.54 -4.17
N VAL A 82 5.35 7.92 -3.53
CA VAL A 82 4.35 8.83 -4.13
C VAL A 82 4.98 10.19 -4.46
N ALA A 83 5.74 10.77 -3.53
CA ALA A 83 6.40 12.06 -3.74
C ALA A 83 7.37 12.02 -4.94
N ARG A 84 8.19 10.97 -5.07
CA ARG A 84 9.08 10.77 -6.23
C ARG A 84 8.31 10.68 -7.54
N ALA A 85 7.25 9.88 -7.59
CA ALA A 85 6.42 9.74 -8.78
C ALA A 85 5.78 11.07 -9.19
N GLN A 86 5.30 11.85 -8.23
CA GLN A 86 4.69 13.16 -8.51
C GLN A 86 5.73 14.20 -8.96
N LEU A 87 6.93 14.24 -8.38
CA LEU A 87 8.01 15.09 -8.90
C LEU A 87 8.33 14.76 -10.36
N LEU A 88 8.43 13.47 -10.70
CA LEU A 88 8.67 13.02 -12.07
C LEU A 88 7.53 13.45 -13.00
N ASN A 89 6.27 13.27 -12.59
CA ASN A 89 5.11 13.68 -13.39
C ASN A 89 5.12 15.19 -13.68
N GLN A 90 5.45 16.02 -12.69
CA GLN A 90 5.55 17.48 -12.87
C GLN A 90 6.65 17.84 -13.87
N VAL A 91 7.81 17.19 -13.79
CA VAL A 91 8.92 17.44 -14.73
C VAL A 91 8.58 16.95 -16.15
N VAL A 92 7.99 15.77 -16.29
CA VAL A 92 7.59 15.21 -17.60
C VAL A 92 6.50 16.06 -18.24
N SER A 93 5.55 16.59 -17.47
CA SER A 93 4.50 17.48 -17.98
C SER A 93 5.03 18.80 -18.55
N ALA A 94 6.24 19.22 -18.13
CA ALA A 94 6.90 20.41 -18.65
C ALA A 94 7.67 20.15 -19.96
N VAL A 95 7.79 18.89 -20.40
CA VAL A 95 8.42 18.54 -21.67
C VAL A 95 7.39 18.73 -22.80
N PRO A 96 7.65 19.59 -23.79
CA PRO A 96 6.74 19.83 -24.89
C PRO A 96 6.65 18.61 -25.83
N MET A 97 5.47 18.40 -26.43
CA MET A 97 5.27 17.31 -27.41
C MET A 97 6.09 17.51 -28.69
N THR A 98 6.37 18.76 -29.06
CA THR A 98 7.30 19.12 -30.13
C THR A 98 8.62 19.54 -29.53
N PHE A 99 9.72 18.96 -30.00
CA PHE A 99 11.05 19.28 -29.47
C PHE A 99 11.36 20.78 -29.62
N ALA A 100 11.63 21.44 -28.49
CA ALA A 100 12.08 22.82 -28.42
C ALA A 100 13.53 22.87 -27.92
N VAL A 101 14.21 23.99 -28.19
CA VAL A 101 15.61 24.19 -27.76
C VAL A 101 15.66 25.41 -26.83
N PRO A 102 15.97 25.23 -25.52
CA PRO A 102 16.01 23.98 -24.77
C PRO A 102 14.61 23.36 -24.57
N PRO A 103 14.48 22.02 -24.39
CA PRO A 103 13.17 21.36 -24.29
C PRO A 103 12.30 21.88 -23.14
N ILE A 104 12.92 22.10 -21.98
CA ILE A 104 12.26 22.75 -20.84
C ILE A 104 12.73 24.21 -20.80
N ALA A 105 11.80 25.15 -20.99
CA ALA A 105 12.10 26.58 -21.09
C ALA A 105 12.58 27.21 -19.76
N SER A 106 12.10 26.73 -18.62
CA SER A 106 12.48 27.24 -17.29
C SER A 106 12.58 26.12 -16.26
N PRO A 107 13.65 25.31 -16.32
CA PRO A 107 13.79 24.11 -15.49
C PRO A 107 13.81 24.41 -13.98
N ALA A 108 14.37 25.54 -13.56
CA ALA A 108 14.34 25.97 -12.16
C ALA A 108 12.91 26.23 -11.66
N THR A 109 12.09 26.93 -12.45
CA THR A 109 10.68 27.20 -12.12
C THR A 109 9.86 25.91 -12.06
N VAL A 110 10.11 24.96 -12.97
CA VAL A 110 9.47 23.63 -12.94
C VAL A 110 9.80 22.91 -11.63
N ALA A 111 11.05 22.98 -11.17
CA ALA A 111 11.44 22.39 -9.89
C ALA A 111 10.72 23.04 -8.70
N THR A 112 10.62 24.37 -8.67
CA THR A 112 9.88 25.10 -7.63
C THR A 112 8.39 24.75 -7.64
N ASN A 113 7.77 24.64 -8.81
CA ASN A 113 6.37 24.27 -8.96
C ASN A 113 6.12 22.83 -8.50
N ALA A 114 7.02 21.89 -8.85
CA ALA A 114 6.92 20.50 -8.44
C ALA A 114 7.05 20.34 -6.91
N ALA A 115 7.97 21.08 -6.27
CA ALA A 115 8.08 21.11 -4.82
C ALA A 115 6.81 21.69 -4.16
N SER A 116 6.31 22.81 -4.70
CA SER A 116 5.08 23.46 -4.21
C SER A 116 3.85 22.56 -4.36
N TYR A 117 3.77 21.77 -5.43
CA TYR A 117 2.71 20.79 -5.64
C TYR A 117 2.69 19.73 -4.54
N LEU A 118 3.86 19.22 -4.14
CA LEU A 118 3.96 18.25 -3.05
C LEU A 118 3.53 18.85 -1.71
N THR A 119 4.03 20.04 -1.37
CA THR A 119 3.67 20.70 -0.11
C THR A 119 2.17 21.03 -0.06
N THR A 120 1.57 21.40 -1.19
CA THR A 120 0.14 21.74 -1.27
C THR A 120 -0.76 20.51 -1.17
N ASN A 121 -0.45 19.44 -1.90
CA ASN A 121 -1.32 18.26 -2.00
C ASN A 121 -1.05 17.21 -0.91
N TYR A 122 0.18 17.15 -0.39
CA TYR A 122 0.62 16.14 0.57
C TYR A 122 1.21 16.76 1.85
N GLY A 123 1.05 18.07 2.10
CA GLY A 123 1.48 18.72 3.35
C GLY A 123 0.67 18.28 4.58
N ASN A 124 -0.50 17.69 4.36
CA ASN A 124 -1.36 17.11 5.40
C ASN A 124 -1.37 15.58 5.30
N PHE A 125 -1.83 14.89 6.35
CA PHE A 125 -1.95 13.43 6.33
C PHE A 125 -2.97 12.97 5.30
N VAL A 126 -2.51 12.19 4.32
CA VAL A 126 -3.31 11.55 3.29
C VAL A 126 -3.32 10.05 3.53
N ALA A 127 -4.48 9.43 3.41
CA ALA A 127 -4.61 7.99 3.52
C ALA A 127 -4.05 7.29 2.28
N LEU A 128 -3.31 6.20 2.49
CA LEU A 128 -2.77 5.35 1.42
C LEU A 128 -3.81 4.40 0.83
N ASN A 129 -4.81 4.05 1.64
CA ASN A 129 -5.77 3.02 1.34
C ASN A 129 -6.96 3.61 0.58
N ALA A 130 -7.02 3.34 -0.73
CA ALA A 130 -8.17 3.63 -1.58
C ALA A 130 -8.67 2.36 -2.28
N GLY A 131 -9.97 2.30 -2.61
CA GLY A 131 -10.57 1.18 -3.34
C GLY A 131 -10.50 -0.15 -2.56
N GLN A 132 -9.99 -1.21 -3.20
CA GLN A 132 -9.91 -2.56 -2.61
C GLN A 132 -8.98 -2.65 -1.38
N ALA A 133 -8.08 -1.67 -1.21
CA ALA A 133 -7.19 -1.58 -0.05
C ALA A 133 -7.81 -0.82 1.15
N ALA A 134 -9.06 -0.35 1.06
CA ALA A 134 -9.72 0.40 2.14
C ALA A 134 -9.78 -0.35 3.47
N ASN A 135 -9.78 -1.69 3.43
CA ASN A 135 -9.79 -2.56 4.60
C ASN A 135 -8.38 -2.92 5.12
N SER A 136 -7.32 -2.45 4.47
CA SER A 136 -5.94 -2.62 4.92
C SER A 136 -5.66 -1.78 6.18
N TRP A 137 -4.53 -2.04 6.83
CA TRP A 137 -4.09 -1.29 8.01
C TRP A 137 -4.15 0.22 7.75
N ARG A 138 -4.82 0.98 8.63
CA ARG A 138 -5.13 2.41 8.40
C ARG A 138 -3.87 3.25 8.57
N GLU A 139 -3.11 3.36 7.50
CA GLU A 139 -1.88 4.14 7.42
C GLU A 139 -2.11 5.43 6.65
N GLN A 140 -1.43 6.47 7.09
CA GLN A 140 -1.45 7.78 6.48
C GLN A 140 -0.04 8.32 6.36
N PHE A 141 0.19 9.22 5.42
CA PHE A 141 1.47 9.90 5.28
C PHE A 141 1.27 11.37 4.97
N LYS A 142 2.28 12.17 5.30
CA LYS A 142 2.43 13.55 4.85
C LYS A 142 3.87 13.79 4.43
N ILE A 143 4.09 14.72 3.53
CA ILE A 143 5.41 15.18 3.14
C ILE A 143 5.73 16.43 3.96
N SER A 144 6.64 16.28 4.92
CA SER A 144 6.99 17.33 5.88
C SER A 144 8.03 18.30 5.35
N SER A 145 8.92 17.85 4.47
CA SER A 145 9.96 18.69 3.87
C SER A 145 10.22 18.23 2.45
N VAL A 146 10.34 19.21 1.54
CA VAL A 146 10.68 19.00 0.14
C VAL A 146 11.70 20.04 -0.26
N THR A 147 12.84 19.57 -0.74
CA THR A 147 13.73 20.39 -1.57
C THR A 147 13.82 19.73 -2.93
N PHE A 148 13.62 20.53 -3.97
CA PHE A 148 13.78 20.08 -5.34
C PHE A 148 14.36 21.22 -6.16
N ALA A 149 15.57 21.03 -6.67
CA ALA A 149 16.30 22.07 -7.35
C ALA A 149 17.09 21.51 -8.52
N LEU A 150 17.23 22.31 -9.57
CA LEU A 150 18.11 22.00 -10.68
C LEU A 150 19.57 21.95 -10.18
N ALA A 151 20.28 20.89 -10.53
CA ALA A 151 21.67 20.74 -10.14
C ALA A 151 22.54 21.80 -10.85
N PRO A 152 23.59 22.33 -10.19
CA PRO A 152 24.53 23.26 -10.81
C PRO A 152 25.13 22.66 -12.09
N GLY A 153 25.16 23.44 -13.17
CA GLY A 153 25.66 22.99 -14.47
C GLY A 153 24.66 22.19 -15.32
N SER A 154 23.43 21.98 -14.85
CA SER A 154 22.33 21.43 -15.63
C SER A 154 21.44 22.54 -16.21
N PRO A 155 20.83 22.40 -17.41
CA PRO A 155 20.96 21.27 -18.34
C PRO A 155 22.26 21.24 -19.15
N THR A 156 22.71 20.04 -19.51
CA THR A 156 23.84 19.81 -20.42
C THR A 156 23.36 19.25 -21.76
N VAL A 157 24.01 19.65 -22.85
CA VAL A 157 23.71 19.09 -24.18
C VAL A 157 24.40 17.73 -24.31
N THR A 158 23.64 16.68 -24.63
CA THR A 158 24.17 15.31 -24.76
C THR A 158 24.48 14.92 -26.21
N THR A 159 23.66 15.38 -27.17
CA THR A 159 23.85 15.07 -28.58
C THR A 159 23.64 16.32 -29.46
N ARG A 160 24.26 16.33 -30.63
CA ARG A 160 24.11 17.36 -31.66
C ARG A 160 23.86 16.71 -33.02
N ASP A 161 23.18 17.41 -33.92
CA ASP A 161 23.06 16.99 -35.32
C ASP A 161 24.34 17.31 -36.11
N GLY A 162 24.37 16.93 -37.40
CA GLY A 162 25.48 17.22 -38.31
C GLY A 162 25.69 18.70 -38.62
N SER A 163 24.74 19.57 -38.25
CA SER A 163 24.82 21.02 -38.37
C SER A 163 25.23 21.71 -37.05
N GLY A 164 25.48 20.92 -35.99
CA GLY A 164 25.88 21.42 -34.68
C GLY A 164 24.74 21.85 -33.75
N ASN A 165 23.47 21.71 -34.16
CA ASN A 165 22.33 22.04 -33.31
C ASN A 165 22.14 20.97 -32.22
N PRO A 166 21.79 21.37 -30.98
CA PRO A 166 21.56 20.42 -29.90
C PRO A 166 20.31 19.57 -30.16
N THR A 167 20.48 18.25 -30.20
CA THR A 167 19.41 17.26 -30.39
C THR A 167 19.14 16.43 -29.14
N GLY A 168 19.87 16.69 -28.04
CA GLY A 168 19.71 15.97 -26.80
C GLY A 168 20.13 16.82 -25.61
N TYR A 169 19.36 16.70 -24.52
CA TYR A 169 19.60 17.41 -23.27
C TYR A 169 19.51 16.45 -22.09
N ASN A 170 20.38 16.63 -21.11
CA ASN A 170 20.32 15.98 -19.80
C ASN A 170 20.01 17.01 -18.71
N TYR A 171 18.93 16.77 -18.00
CA TYR A 171 18.50 17.53 -16.84
C TYR A 171 18.73 16.70 -15.57
N ILE A 172 19.43 17.27 -14.60
CA ILE A 172 19.69 16.66 -13.30
C ILE A 172 19.03 17.54 -12.25
N TYR A 173 18.09 16.99 -11.50
CA TYR A 173 17.46 17.66 -10.38
C TYR A 173 17.81 16.96 -9.08
N ASN A 174 18.39 17.68 -8.13
CA ASN A 174 18.65 17.16 -6.80
C ASN A 174 17.40 17.33 -5.94
N TYR A 175 17.07 16.29 -5.20
CA TYR A 175 15.93 16.29 -4.28
C TYR A 175 16.34 15.86 -2.88
N SER A 176 15.68 16.42 -1.88
CA SER A 176 15.58 15.84 -0.55
C SER A 176 14.12 15.86 -0.11
N LEU A 177 13.63 14.70 0.30
CA LEU A 177 12.25 14.48 0.69
C LEU A 177 12.23 13.96 2.12
N THR A 178 11.31 14.46 2.94
CA THR A 178 11.02 13.91 4.25
C THR A 178 9.53 13.57 4.31
N SER A 179 9.23 12.29 4.46
CA SER A 179 7.89 11.77 4.64
C SER A 179 7.69 11.38 6.11
N MET A 180 6.54 11.76 6.66
CA MET A 180 6.10 11.33 7.98
C MET A 180 4.87 10.46 7.81
N GLY A 181 4.96 9.21 8.25
CA GLY A 181 3.83 8.30 8.31
C GLY A 181 3.23 8.25 9.70
N ALA A 182 1.93 7.97 9.76
CA ALA A 182 1.17 7.78 10.98
C ALA A 182 0.25 6.56 10.83
N ALA A 183 0.08 5.81 11.91
CA ALA A 183 -0.91 4.73 12.02
C ALA A 183 -1.94 5.08 13.11
N GLN A 184 -2.87 4.17 13.41
CA GLN A 184 -3.90 4.39 14.43
C GLN A 184 -3.29 4.70 15.80
N GLY A 185 -3.39 5.94 16.27
CA GLY A 185 -2.81 6.36 17.55
C GLY A 185 -2.02 7.65 17.39
N THR A 186 -0.98 7.83 18.22
CA THR A 186 -0.09 8.99 18.18
C THR A 186 1.30 8.65 17.61
N GLU A 187 1.52 7.39 17.23
CA GLU A 187 2.80 6.91 16.71
C GLU A 187 3.04 7.45 15.31
N GLN A 188 4.20 8.10 15.14
CA GLN A 188 4.65 8.62 13.86
C GLN A 188 6.07 8.15 13.59
N ALA A 189 6.36 7.82 12.34
CA ALA A 189 7.69 7.52 11.85
C ALA A 189 8.05 8.51 10.75
N SER A 190 9.30 8.98 10.76
CA SER A 190 9.82 9.90 9.75
C SER A 190 10.91 9.20 8.96
N VAL A 191 10.83 9.29 7.64
CA VAL A 191 11.85 8.78 6.72
C VAL A 191 12.27 9.92 5.80
N SER A 192 13.58 10.15 5.71
CA SER A 192 14.17 11.15 4.83
C SER A 192 15.04 10.48 3.77
N GLU A 193 14.88 10.92 2.52
CA GLU A 193 15.66 10.48 1.37
C GLU A 193 16.28 11.69 0.68
N SER A 194 17.46 11.52 0.11
CA SER A 194 18.09 12.51 -0.77
C SER A 194 18.71 11.81 -1.97
N GLY A 195 18.53 12.38 -3.16
CA GLY A 195 19.03 11.81 -4.40
C GLY A 195 18.95 12.77 -5.57
N SER A 196 19.12 12.23 -6.77
CA SER A 196 19.04 13.00 -8.01
C SER A 196 18.08 12.32 -8.99
N LEU A 197 17.23 13.10 -9.64
CA LEU A 197 16.40 12.71 -10.77
C LEU A 197 17.12 13.13 -12.06
N ILE A 198 17.41 12.17 -12.93
CA ILE A 198 18.10 12.40 -14.20
C ILE A 198 17.09 12.20 -15.33
N LEU A 199 16.93 13.20 -16.18
CA LEU A 199 16.04 13.18 -17.33
C LEU A 199 16.84 13.45 -18.60
N ASN A 200 16.83 12.49 -19.51
CA ASN A 200 17.41 12.62 -20.84
C ASN A 200 16.29 12.85 -21.85
N ILE A 201 16.34 13.97 -22.56
CA ILE A 201 15.38 14.34 -23.61
C ILE A 201 16.13 14.34 -24.94
N THR A 202 15.62 13.63 -25.94
CA THR A 202 16.20 13.58 -27.29
C THR A 202 15.19 14.04 -28.33
N ALA A 203 15.66 14.80 -29.32
CA ALA A 203 14.94 15.22 -30.51
C ALA A 203 14.88 14.06 -31.50
N GLN A 204 14.33 12.92 -31.09
CA GLN A 204 14.11 11.85 -32.05
C GLN A 204 12.83 12.18 -32.83
N ALA A 205 12.97 12.44 -34.14
CA ALA A 205 11.85 12.22 -35.03
C ALA A 205 11.55 10.72 -34.96
N THR A 206 10.53 10.35 -34.20
CA THR A 206 10.10 8.95 -34.14
C THR A 206 9.54 8.58 -35.51
N ALA A 207 10.40 8.10 -36.40
CA ALA A 207 9.97 7.13 -37.38
C ALA A 207 9.53 5.92 -36.56
N ASN A 208 8.25 5.86 -36.22
CA ASN A 208 7.63 4.72 -35.55
C ASN A 208 7.79 3.52 -36.49
N ARG A 209 8.93 2.84 -36.42
CA ARG A 209 9.10 1.49 -36.95
C ARG A 209 8.35 0.55 -36.00
N GLN A 210 7.02 0.66 -36.03
CA GLN A 210 6.14 -0.36 -35.48
C GLN A 210 6.43 -1.65 -36.26
N SER A 211 6.77 -2.72 -35.56
CA SER A 211 6.95 -4.03 -36.19
C SER A 211 5.64 -4.45 -36.85
N PHE A 212 5.67 -5.00 -38.07
CA PHE A 212 4.45 -5.53 -38.69
C PHE A 212 3.71 -6.54 -37.80
N ALA A 213 4.42 -7.20 -36.87
CA ALA A 213 3.86 -8.13 -35.90
C ALA A 213 2.97 -7.48 -34.82
N SER A 214 2.97 -6.15 -34.67
CA SER A 214 2.05 -5.47 -33.74
C SER A 214 0.64 -5.32 -34.29
N PHE A 215 0.43 -5.63 -35.57
CA PHE A 215 -0.86 -5.55 -36.23
C PHE A 215 -1.39 -6.96 -36.53
N GLY A 216 -2.68 -7.18 -36.28
CA GLY A 216 -3.40 -8.35 -36.79
C GLY A 216 -3.48 -8.31 -38.32
N THR A 217 -3.50 -7.12 -38.92
CA THR A 217 -3.37 -6.91 -40.37
C THR A 217 -2.78 -5.54 -40.65
N PHE A 218 -1.78 -5.50 -41.54
CA PHE A 218 -1.24 -4.26 -42.08
C PHE A 218 -1.38 -4.25 -43.61
N VAL A 219 -1.93 -3.16 -44.16
CA VAL A 219 -2.09 -2.98 -45.61
C VAL A 219 -1.21 -1.85 -46.09
N ASP A 220 -0.27 -2.19 -46.97
CA ASP A 220 0.53 -1.22 -47.71
C ASP A 220 -0.22 -0.79 -48.97
N ASN A 221 -0.65 0.47 -49.00
CA ASN A 221 -1.18 1.27 -50.11
C ASN A 221 -1.68 0.46 -51.33
N TYR A 222 -2.92 -0.04 -51.24
CA TYR A 222 -3.55 -0.85 -52.30
C TYR A 222 -4.29 0.03 -53.33
N PRO A 223 -4.36 -0.34 -54.62
CA PRO A 223 -5.03 0.47 -55.64
C PRO A 223 -6.53 0.65 -55.36
N PRO A 224 -7.10 1.82 -55.70
CA PRO A 224 -8.53 2.07 -55.54
C PRO A 224 -9.39 1.11 -56.36
N CYS A 225 -10.57 0.77 -55.83
CA CYS A 225 -11.68 0.05 -56.48
C CYS A 225 -11.67 -1.49 -56.44
N LEU A 226 -10.71 -2.12 -55.75
CA LEU A 226 -10.64 -3.59 -55.69
C LEU A 226 -11.10 -4.21 -54.36
N GLY A 227 -11.26 -3.39 -53.30
CA GLY A 227 -12.04 -3.77 -52.13
C GLY A 227 -11.70 -5.15 -51.54
N TRP A 228 -10.40 -5.44 -51.39
CA TRP A 228 -9.88 -6.77 -51.08
C TRP A 228 -10.37 -7.36 -49.75
N LEU A 229 -10.85 -6.48 -48.86
CA LEU A 229 -11.27 -6.84 -47.53
C LEU A 229 -12.69 -7.44 -47.58
N VAL A 230 -12.79 -8.74 -47.30
CA VAL A 230 -14.08 -9.44 -47.27
C VAL A 230 -14.87 -9.01 -46.05
N PRO A 231 -16.17 -8.67 -46.18
CA PRO A 231 -17.04 -8.37 -45.04
C PRO A 231 -17.04 -9.50 -44.00
N GLY A 232 -16.89 -9.15 -42.73
CA GLY A 232 -16.79 -10.12 -41.63
C GLY A 232 -16.20 -9.53 -40.36
N THR A 233 -15.93 -10.42 -39.40
CA THR A 233 -15.28 -10.08 -38.13
C THR A 233 -13.77 -10.21 -38.25
N MET A 234 -13.05 -9.16 -37.89
CA MET A 234 -11.61 -9.02 -38.00
C MET A 234 -11.00 -8.85 -36.62
N THR A 235 -10.05 -9.72 -36.29
CA THR A 235 -9.44 -9.78 -34.96
C THR A 235 -8.02 -9.23 -34.97
N GLY A 236 -7.68 -8.42 -33.97
CA GLY A 236 -6.37 -7.81 -33.79
C GLY A 236 -6.28 -6.37 -34.31
N PRO A 237 -5.24 -5.61 -33.90
CA PRO A 237 -5.07 -4.22 -34.31
C PRO A 237 -4.86 -4.10 -35.82
N MET A 238 -5.61 -3.23 -36.50
CA MET A 238 -5.56 -3.09 -37.96
C MET A 238 -4.99 -1.73 -38.34
N PHE A 239 -4.08 -1.68 -39.31
CA PHE A 239 -3.52 -0.40 -39.79
C PHE A 239 -3.26 -0.39 -41.30
N THR A 240 -3.44 0.77 -41.93
CA THR A 240 -2.99 1.01 -43.31
C THR A 240 -2.20 2.31 -43.41
N ASN A 241 -1.16 2.34 -44.23
CA ASN A 241 -0.41 3.56 -44.54
C ASN A 241 -1.09 4.46 -45.60
N GLY A 242 -2.22 4.01 -46.16
CA GLY A 242 -3.09 4.79 -47.05
C GLY A 242 -4.41 5.13 -46.37
N ALA A 243 -5.51 4.86 -47.07
CA ALA A 243 -6.87 4.92 -46.55
C ALA A 243 -7.51 3.53 -46.59
N TRP A 244 -8.43 3.25 -45.66
CA TRP A 244 -9.27 2.06 -45.77
C TRP A 244 -10.22 2.19 -46.96
N GLN A 245 -10.48 1.05 -47.63
CA GLN A 245 -11.45 0.93 -48.71
C GLN A 245 -12.36 -0.26 -48.44
N PHE A 246 -13.64 0.03 -48.22
CA PHE A 246 -14.64 -0.97 -47.86
C PHE A 246 -15.59 -1.21 -49.02
N THR A 247 -15.96 -2.46 -49.30
CA THR A 247 -17.03 -2.76 -50.26
C THR A 247 -18.39 -2.79 -49.56
N THR A 248 -19.47 -2.97 -50.32
CA THR A 248 -20.80 -3.17 -49.73
C THR A 248 -20.82 -4.41 -48.83
N GLY A 249 -20.92 -4.20 -47.51
CA GLY A 249 -20.96 -5.28 -46.51
C GLY A 249 -20.80 -4.77 -45.08
N SER A 250 -20.85 -5.69 -44.11
CA SER A 250 -20.63 -5.39 -42.69
C SER A 250 -19.21 -5.76 -42.27
N TYR A 251 -18.52 -4.82 -41.62
CA TYR A 251 -17.16 -4.98 -41.14
C TYR A 251 -17.14 -4.76 -39.63
N ILE A 252 -16.72 -5.77 -38.88
CA ILE A 252 -16.66 -5.71 -37.41
C ILE A 252 -15.21 -5.88 -36.99
N PHE A 253 -14.61 -4.85 -36.41
CA PHE A 253 -13.25 -4.91 -35.87
C PHE A 253 -13.31 -5.11 -34.36
N THR A 254 -12.55 -6.08 -33.83
CA THR A 254 -12.51 -6.34 -32.39
C THR A 254 -11.54 -5.43 -31.64
N ASP A 255 -10.59 -4.82 -32.34
CA ASP A 255 -9.51 -4.00 -31.79
C ASP A 255 -9.34 -2.69 -32.57
N ALA A 256 -8.35 -1.88 -32.17
CA ALA A 256 -8.11 -0.55 -32.75
C ALA A 256 -7.80 -0.62 -34.26
N VAL A 257 -8.47 0.24 -35.03
CA VAL A 257 -8.27 0.43 -36.47
C VAL A 257 -7.68 1.81 -36.71
N GLY A 258 -6.55 1.88 -37.42
CA GLY A 258 -5.88 3.12 -37.77
C GLY A 258 -5.61 3.25 -39.27
N GLN A 259 -5.40 4.47 -39.73
CA GLN A 259 -4.97 4.78 -41.10
C GLN A 259 -4.10 6.04 -41.09
N ALA A 260 -3.25 6.20 -42.11
CA ALA A 260 -2.43 7.40 -42.25
C ALA A 260 -3.20 8.58 -42.88
N ASN A 261 -4.15 8.31 -43.78
CA ASN A 261 -4.99 9.35 -44.39
C ASN A 261 -6.15 9.75 -43.47
N ALA A 262 -6.56 11.03 -43.53
CA ALA A 262 -7.62 11.57 -42.68
C ALA A 262 -9.03 11.04 -43.01
N ASN A 263 -9.22 10.50 -44.22
CA ASN A 263 -10.49 10.05 -44.73
C ASN A 263 -10.39 8.58 -45.16
N ALA A 264 -11.34 7.76 -44.72
CA ALA A 264 -11.57 6.45 -45.31
C ALA A 264 -12.37 6.63 -46.60
N ASP A 265 -12.12 5.77 -47.58
CA ASP A 265 -12.77 5.78 -48.90
C ASP A 265 -13.76 4.60 -48.97
N PHE A 266 -14.89 4.78 -49.67
CA PHE A 266 -15.98 3.81 -49.75
C PHE A 266 -16.21 3.39 -51.20
#